data_AF-A0A1H9XNK6-F1
#
_entry.id   AF-A0A1H9XNK6-F1
#
_cell.length_a   1.000
_cell.length_b   1.000
_cell.length_c   1.000
_cell.angle_alpha   90.00
_cell.angle_beta   90.00
_cell.angle_gamma   90.00
#
_symmetry.space_group_name_H-M   'P 1'
#
loop_
_entity.id
_entity.type
_entity.pdbx_description
1 polymer ?
#
loop_
_entity_poly.entity_id
_entity_poly.type
_entity_poly.pdbx_seq_one_letter_code
_entity_poly.pdbx_strand_id
1 'polypeptide(L)' 'MLTCLRDLDVLDEPLEARIGIASDVALLVQHGTVVGWSLSDPARYLTTGFAAPALTPPRRPPGSCSPNAWT' A
#
# COMPACT_ATOMS: atom_id res chain seq x y z
N MET A 1 3.86 1.27 -2.12
CA MET A 1 4.62 1.84 -0.99
C MET A 1 5.20 3.19 -1.40
N LEU A 2 4.98 4.22 -0.59
CA LEU A 2 5.59 5.55 -0.75
C LEU A 2 6.62 5.76 0.35
N THR A 3 7.76 6.33 0.02
CA THR A 3 8.79 6.73 0.99
C THR A 3 9.03 8.22 0.86
N CYS A 4 9.01 8.93 2.00
CA CYS A 4 9.43 10.31 2.08
C CYS A 4 10.61 10.43 3.04
N LEU A 5 11.61 11.17 2.60
CA LEU A 5 12.84 11.40 3.34
C LEU A 5 12.94 12.88 3.69
N ARG A 6 13.57 13.17 4.83
CA ARG A 6 13.88 14.53 5.29
C ARG A 6 14.98 15.16 4.43
N ASP A 7 15.90 14.32 3.94
CA ASP A 7 17.07 14.68 3.14
C ASP A 7 17.24 13.65 2.01
N LEU A 8 17.79 14.04 0.87
CA LEU A 8 18.10 13.14 -0.24
C LEU A 8 19.43 12.41 -0.04
N ASP A 9 20.38 12.99 0.72
CA ASP A 9 21.71 12.42 0.94
C ASP A 9 21.66 11.09 1.73
N VAL A 10 20.55 10.82 2.42
CA VAL A 10 20.33 9.54 3.13
C VAL A 10 20.06 8.35 2.19
N LEU A 11 19.86 8.60 0.89
CA LEU A 11 19.70 7.54 -0.13
C LEU A 11 21.01 6.87 -0.51
N ASP A 12 22.15 7.53 -0.28
CA ASP A 12 23.46 6.96 -0.62
C ASP A 12 23.87 5.84 0.36
N GLU A 13 23.36 5.89 1.59
CA GLU A 13 23.64 4.91 2.63
C GLU A 13 22.45 3.96 2.86
N PRO A 14 22.69 2.69 3.20
CA PRO A 14 21.60 1.76 3.54
C PRO A 14 20.88 2.18 4.83
N LEU A 15 19.59 1.87 4.90
CA LEU A 15 18.80 2.11 6.11
C LEU A 15 19.15 1.09 7.20
N GLU A 16 19.42 1.56 8.41
CA GLU A 16 19.75 0.69 9.54
C GLU A 16 18.51 -0.02 10.11
N ALA A 17 17.38 0.69 10.18
CA ALA A 17 16.16 0.13 10.72
C ALA A 17 14.89 0.77 10.13
N ARG A 18 13.82 -0.04 10.11
CA ARG A 18 12.46 0.38 9.79
C ARG A 18 11.53 0.02 10.94
N ILE A 19 10.95 1.03 11.58
CA ILE A 19 10.15 0.88 12.80
C ILE A 19 8.68 1.11 12.45
N GLY A 20 7.87 0.06 12.49
CA GLY A 20 6.42 0.18 12.32
C GLY A 20 5.77 0.90 13.50
N ILE A 21 5.05 1.98 13.24
CA ILE A 21 4.33 2.76 14.26
C ILE A 21 2.80 2.65 14.11
N ALA A 22 2.33 2.21 12.95
CA ALA A 22 0.95 1.88 12.66
C ALA A 22 0.88 0.80 11.57
N SER A 23 -0.30 0.27 11.27
CA SER A 23 -0.50 -0.84 10.31
C SER A 23 0.12 -0.59 8.93
N ASP A 24 0.11 0.66 8.45
CA ASP A 24 0.64 1.02 7.14
C ASP A 24 1.79 2.03 7.20
N VAL A 25 2.25 2.41 8.41
CA VAL A 25 3.23 3.50 8.61
C VAL A 25 4.47 2.95 9.30
N ALA A 26 5.65 3.23 8.75
CA ALA A 26 6.91 2.95 9.42
C ALA A 26 7.90 4.12 9.31
N LEU A 27 8.59 4.40 10.40
CA LEU A 27 9.71 5.33 10.47
C LEU A 27 10.97 4.68 9.92
N LEU A 28 11.76 5.47 9.21
CA LEU A 28 13.03 5.07 8.65
C LEU A 28 14.14 5.66 9.51
N VAL A 29 15.04 4.82 10.01
CA VAL A 29 16.15 5.21 10.89
C VAL A 29 17.49 4.89 10.24
N GLN A 30 18.39 5.89 10.24
CA GLN A 30 19.78 5.75 9.83
C GLN A 30 20.66 6.58 10.77
N HIS A 31 21.85 6.08 11.09
CA HIS A 31 22.77 6.66 12.07
C HIS A 31 22.07 6.95 13.42
N GLY A 32 21.13 6.09 13.83
CA GLY A 32 20.32 6.28 15.04
C GLY A 32 19.34 7.46 15.01
N THR A 33 19.13 8.10 13.85
CA THR A 33 18.22 9.24 13.68
C THR A 33 17.06 8.90 12.73
N VAL A 34 15.89 9.52 12.95
CA VAL A 34 14.75 9.35 12.03
C VAL A 34 14.97 10.19 10.79
N VAL A 35 15.27 9.52 9.67
CA VAL A 35 15.56 10.15 8.37
C VAL A 35 14.33 10.26 7.47
N GLY A 36 13.25 9.57 7.80
CA GLY A 36 12.04 9.60 6.99
C GLY A 36 10.93 8.68 7.46
N TRP A 37 9.99 8.45 6.57
CA TRP A 37 8.86 7.55 6.78
C TRP A 37 8.47 6.84 5.50
N SER A 38 7.72 5.76 5.66
CA SER A 38 7.18 4.96 4.58
C SER A 38 5.71 4.62 4.84
N LEU A 39 4.91 4.66 3.77
CA LEU A 39 3.51 4.26 3.73
C LEU A 39 3.34 3.06 2.80
N SER A 40 2.76 1.96 3.30
CA SER A 40 2.50 0.76 2.50
C SER A 40 1.44 1.02 1.43
N ASP A 41 0.32 1.64 1.82
CA ASP A 41 -0.81 2.02 0.96
C ASP A 41 -1.02 3.55 0.96
N PRO A 42 -0.26 4.32 0.16
CA PRO A 42 -0.40 5.78 0.14
C PRO A 42 -1.76 6.24 -0.39
N ALA A 43 -2.42 5.46 -1.25
CA ALA A 43 -3.71 5.85 -1.83
C ALA A 43 -4.79 5.95 -0.74
N ARG A 44 -4.74 5.07 0.26
CA ARG A 44 -5.68 5.10 1.39
C ARG A 44 -5.59 6.37 2.23
N TYR A 45 -4.42 7.00 2.32
CA TYR A 45 -4.18 8.14 3.22
C TYR A 45 -4.04 9.48 2.50
N LEU A 46 -3.58 9.49 1.25
CA LEU A 46 -3.30 10.71 0.50
C LEU A 46 -4.34 11.02 -0.58
N THR A 47 -5.22 10.07 -0.93
CA THR A 47 -6.28 10.29 -1.91
C THR A 47 -7.57 10.70 -1.20
N THR A 48 -8.01 11.92 -1.45
CA THR A 48 -9.33 12.37 -0.98
C THR A 48 -10.43 11.56 -1.67
N GLY A 49 -11.40 11.06 -0.90
CA GLY A 49 -12.48 10.23 -1.44
C GLY A 49 -12.07 8.78 -1.72
N PHE A 50 -10.98 8.30 -1.14
CA PHE A 50 -10.60 6.89 -1.24
C PHE A 50 -11.74 5.97 -0.82
N ALA A 51 -12.10 5.03 -1.69
CA ALA A 51 -13.05 3.97 -1.45
C ALA A 51 -12.35 2.62 -1.67
N ALA A 52 -12.39 1.75 -0.66
CA ALA A 52 -11.84 0.41 -0.81
C ALA A 52 -12.60 -0.35 -1.92
N PRO A 53 -11.91 -1.14 -2.75
CA PRO A 53 -12.58 -2.01 -3.71
C PRO A 53 -13.61 -2.90 -3.01
N ALA A 54 -14.78 -3.06 -3.62
CA ALA A 54 -15.76 -4.01 -3.11
C ALA A 54 -15.14 -5.41 -3.08
N LEU A 55 -15.06 -6.01 -1.89
CA LEU A 55 -14.55 -7.38 -1.70
C LEU A 55 -15.53 -8.44 -2.23
N THR A 56 -16.74 -8.02 -2.58
CA THR A 56 -17.76 -8.91 -3.11
C THR A 56 -17.42 -9.29 -4.55
N PRO A 57 -17.27 -10.59 -4.86
CA PRO A 57 -17.15 -11.04 -6.24
C PRO A 57 -18.33 -10.53 -7.06
N PRO A 58 -18.15 -10.22 -8.36
CA PRO A 58 -19.28 -9.88 -9.21
C PRO A 58 -20.30 -11.02 -9.16
N ARG A 59 -21.49 -10.71 -8.64
CA ARG A 59 -22.59 -11.67 -8.60
C ARG A 59 -22.96 -12.00 -10.05
N ARG A 60 -22.84 -13.28 -10.44
CA ARG A 60 -23.38 -13.71 -11.73
C ARG A 60 -24.87 -13.35 -11.79
N PRO A 61 -25.34 -12.65 -12.82
CA PRO A 61 -26.76 -12.37 -12.97
C PRO A 61 -27.52 -13.71 -13.08
N PRO A 62 -28.66 -13.86 -12.38
CA PRO A 62 -29.50 -15.04 -12.57
C PRO A 62 -29.94 -15.09 -14.04
N GLY A 63 -29.59 -16.18 -14.74
CA GLY A 63 -29.89 -16.36 -16.17
C GLY A 63 -28.70 -16.41 -17.13
N SER A 64 -27.44 -16.35 -16.65
CA SER A 64 -26.29 -16.62 -17.53
C SER A 64 -26.25 -18.11 -17.88
N CYS A 65 -26.94 -18.49 -18.96
CA CYS A 65 -26.87 -19.82 -19.54
C CYS A 65 -25.43 -20.06 -20.02
N SER A 66 -24.78 -21.13 -19.53
CA SER A 66 -23.46 -21.53 -20.00
C SER A 66 -23.61 -22.13 -21.41
N PRO A 67 -22.88 -21.68 -22.44
CA PRO A 67 -23.06 -22.17 -23.81
C PRO A 67 -22.51 -23.59 -24.05
N ASN A 68 -22.02 -24.27 -23.01
CA ASN A 68 -21.27 -25.52 -23.14
C ASN A 68 -22.14 -26.77 -22.83
N ALA A 69 -23.46 -26.67 -22.95
CA ALA A 69 -24.38 -27.80 -22.83
C ALA A 69 -24.78 -28.29 -24.23
N TRP A 70 -23.82 -28.86 -24.97
CA TRP A 70 -24.12 -29.67 -26.15
C TRP A 70 -23.41 -31.02 -26.01
N THR A 71 -24.21 -32.01 -25.57
CA THR A 71 -24.12 -33.39 -26.06
C THR A 71 -24.33 -33.44 -27.57
#